data_AF-A0A2S1GYD2-F1
#
_entry.id   AF-A0A2S1GYD2-F1
#
_cell.length_a   1.000
_cell.length_b   1.000
_cell.length_c   1.000
_cell.angle_alpha   90.00
_cell.angle_beta   90.00
_cell.angle_gamma   90.00
#
_symmetry.space_group_name_H-M   'P 1'
#
loop_
_entity.id
_entity.type
_entity.pdbx_description
1 polymer ?
#
loop_
_entity_poly.entity_id
_entity_poly.type
_entity_poly.pdbx_seq_one_letter_code
_entity_poly.pdbx_strand_id
1 'polypeptide(L)'
;MSYMQAIDNITTIEAVKLILTENNLVFNERKIIGYGHSQGAYILHLANKLAPHLFTYIVDNSAWVNPVYLSSNRYLSKGIGKAVFAIEYDYMAKAYLKDKNSLSLHKIYKAFKNGAYIYSVLGTTDNLVDVKDKKTAIANLKHAKFELIDAKRVDGEIFKSTNHGLDADFLKLFDYVMQKVPAHQNKNKFVQNYIYASSQTQIAVNYSTALPLFQFVNNEAYRD
;
A
#
# COMPACT_ATOMS: atom_id res chain seq x y z
N MET A 1 -7.96 -2.51 8.86
CA MET A 1 -7.59 -2.66 7.43
C MET A 1 -6.09 -2.45 7.26
N SER A 2 -5.28 -3.49 7.47
CA SER A 2 -3.82 -3.36 7.61
C SER A 2 -3.10 -4.64 7.17
N TYR A 3 -2.25 -5.23 8.02
CA TYR A 3 -1.44 -6.41 7.68
C TYR A 3 -2.26 -7.59 7.16
N MET A 4 -3.46 -7.84 7.69
CA MET A 4 -4.32 -8.93 7.22
C MET A 4 -4.60 -8.83 5.71
N GLN A 5 -4.98 -7.66 5.22
CA GLN A 5 -5.23 -7.47 3.78
C GLN A 5 -3.95 -7.53 2.94
N ALA A 6 -2.82 -7.09 3.50
CA ALA A 6 -1.53 -7.22 2.83
C ALA A 6 -1.11 -8.70 2.71
N ILE A 7 -1.34 -9.48 3.77
CA ILE A 7 -1.13 -10.93 3.79
C ILE A 7 -2.04 -11.62 2.79
N ASP A 8 -3.34 -11.29 2.78
CA ASP A 8 -4.30 -11.86 1.82
C ASP A 8 -3.88 -11.58 0.38
N ASN A 9 -3.43 -10.36 0.08
CA ASN A 9 -2.91 -10.01 -1.25
C ASN A 9 -1.65 -10.79 -1.62
N ILE A 10 -0.69 -10.94 -0.70
CA ILE A 10 0.53 -11.74 -0.94
C ILE A 10 0.16 -13.19 -1.20
N THR A 11 -0.64 -13.79 -0.31
CA THR A 11 -1.07 -15.18 -0.41
C THR A 11 -1.86 -15.43 -1.70
N THR A 12 -2.72 -14.49 -2.10
CA THR A 12 -3.45 -14.57 -3.37
C THR A 12 -2.51 -14.58 -4.56
N ILE A 13 -1.50 -13.69 -4.58
CA ILE A 13 -0.53 -13.66 -5.67
C ILE A 13 0.26 -14.98 -5.74
N GLU A 14 0.73 -15.50 -4.61
CA GLU A 14 1.44 -16.79 -4.58
C GLU A 14 0.52 -17.95 -5.02
N ALA A 15 -0.74 -17.97 -4.58
CA ALA A 15 -1.72 -18.97 -5.02
C ALA A 15 -1.96 -18.92 -6.54
N VAL A 16 -2.11 -17.73 -7.12
CA VAL A 16 -2.28 -17.57 -8.57
C VAL A 16 -1.05 -18.07 -9.32
N LYS A 17 0.18 -17.77 -8.86
CA LYS A 17 1.40 -18.30 -9.48
C LYS A 17 1.44 -19.83 -9.49
N LEU A 18 1.03 -20.46 -8.39
CA LEU A 18 0.94 -21.92 -8.29
C LEU A 18 -0.06 -22.47 -9.30
N ILE A 19 -1.27 -21.92 -9.34
CA ILE A 19 -2.32 -22.33 -10.29
C ILE A 19 -1.82 -22.19 -11.74
N LEU A 20 -1.21 -21.04 -12.09
CA LEU A 20 -0.69 -20.82 -13.44
C LEU A 20 0.41 -21.84 -13.79
N THR A 21 1.33 -22.09 -12.85
CA THR A 21 2.41 -23.08 -13.03
C THR A 21 1.85 -24.49 -13.22
N GLU A 22 0.92 -24.93 -12.37
CA GLU A 22 0.30 -26.26 -12.45
C GLU A 22 -0.50 -26.46 -13.74
N ASN A 23 -1.04 -25.38 -14.31
CA ASN A 23 -1.76 -25.40 -15.59
C ASN A 23 -0.85 -25.14 -16.80
N ASN A 24 0.48 -25.12 -16.63
CA ASN A 24 1.46 -24.83 -17.69
C ASN A 24 1.20 -23.50 -18.43
N LEU A 25 0.61 -22.51 -17.73
CA LEU A 25 0.37 -21.18 -18.27
C LEU A 25 1.61 -20.30 -18.07
N VAL A 26 2.10 -19.72 -19.16
CA VAL A 26 3.31 -18.87 -19.13
C VAL A 26 2.98 -17.51 -18.54
N PHE A 27 3.74 -17.09 -17.53
CA PHE A 27 3.68 -15.75 -16.97
C PHE A 27 5.09 -15.28 -16.56
N ASN A 28 5.24 -13.97 -16.33
CA ASN A 28 6.51 -13.40 -15.88
C ASN A 28 6.52 -13.25 -14.36
N GLU A 29 7.01 -14.25 -13.65
CA GLU A 29 7.15 -14.24 -12.18
C GLU A 29 8.03 -13.09 -11.65
N ARG A 30 8.88 -12.50 -12.51
CA ARG A 30 9.80 -11.40 -12.17
C ARG A 30 9.24 -10.01 -12.51
N LYS A 31 8.01 -9.94 -13.02
CA LYS A 31 7.32 -8.70 -13.37
C LYS A 31 5.92 -8.67 -12.78
N ILE A 32 5.83 -8.44 -11.49
CA ILE A 32 4.57 -8.27 -10.76
C ILE A 32 4.35 -6.78 -10.51
N ILE A 33 3.19 -6.27 -10.89
CA ILE A 33 2.84 -4.85 -10.76
C ILE A 33 1.69 -4.73 -9.78
N GLY A 34 1.92 -4.01 -8.68
CA GLY A 34 0.86 -3.58 -7.79
C GLY A 34 0.31 -2.23 -8.23
N TYR A 35 -1.00 -2.07 -8.29
CA TYR A 35 -1.62 -0.77 -8.51
C TYR A 35 -2.83 -0.63 -7.58
N GLY A 36 -2.86 0.47 -6.82
CA GLY A 36 -3.98 0.78 -5.95
C GLY A 36 -4.27 2.26 -5.87
N HIS A 37 -5.45 2.58 -5.33
CA HIS A 37 -5.87 3.93 -4.99
C HIS A 37 -6.13 4.00 -3.49
N SER A 38 -5.76 5.11 -2.85
CA SER A 38 -6.02 5.36 -1.42
C SER A 38 -5.55 4.18 -0.54
N GLN A 39 -6.47 3.57 0.21
CA GLN A 39 -6.23 2.39 1.03
C GLN A 39 -5.63 1.22 0.24
N GLY A 40 -6.01 1.01 -1.02
CA GLY A 40 -5.49 -0.06 -1.86
C GLY A 40 -3.99 0.11 -2.14
N ALA A 41 -3.56 1.33 -2.48
CA ALA A 41 -2.13 1.62 -2.66
C ALA A 41 -1.37 1.51 -1.34
N TYR A 42 -1.96 1.95 -0.24
CA TYR A 42 -1.36 1.81 1.08
C TYR A 42 -1.12 0.34 1.46
N ILE A 43 -2.07 -0.56 1.15
CA ILE A 43 -1.90 -2.01 1.37
C ILE A 43 -0.74 -2.57 0.53
N LEU A 44 -0.51 -2.06 -0.68
CA LEU A 44 0.63 -2.49 -1.50
C LEU A 44 1.97 -2.11 -0.87
N HIS A 45 2.06 -0.98 -0.17
CA HIS A 45 3.26 -0.64 0.60
C HIS A 45 3.52 -1.62 1.75
N LEU A 46 2.47 -2.01 2.49
CA LEU A 46 2.57 -3.05 3.51
C LEU A 46 3.01 -4.38 2.92
N ALA A 47 2.37 -4.80 1.82
CA ALA A 47 2.67 -6.04 1.12
C ALA A 47 4.11 -6.06 0.59
N ASN A 48 4.58 -4.95 0.01
CA ASN A 48 5.95 -4.82 -0.48
C ASN A 48 6.99 -4.94 0.63
N LYS A 49 6.68 -4.48 1.83
CA LYS A 49 7.59 -4.64 2.97
C LYS A 49 7.51 -6.04 3.57
N LEU A 50 6.32 -6.65 3.61
CA LEU A 50 6.10 -8.01 4.09
C LEU A 50 6.66 -9.07 3.15
N ALA A 51 6.67 -8.83 1.83
CA ALA A 51 7.21 -9.69 0.79
C ALA A 51 8.14 -8.88 -0.15
N PRO A 52 9.38 -8.54 0.28
CA PRO A 52 10.27 -7.62 -0.43
C PRO A 52 10.69 -8.00 -1.84
N HIS A 53 10.54 -9.27 -2.20
CA HIS A 53 10.90 -9.83 -3.50
C HIS A 53 9.74 -9.79 -4.50
N LEU A 54 8.52 -9.48 -4.05
CA LEU A 54 7.31 -9.75 -4.81
C LEU A 54 7.10 -8.73 -5.95
N PHE A 55 7.02 -7.44 -5.63
CA PHE A 55 6.66 -6.43 -6.61
C PHE A 55 7.86 -5.90 -7.39
N THR A 56 7.70 -5.74 -8.69
CA THR A 56 8.62 -5.02 -9.56
C THR A 56 8.26 -3.55 -9.61
N TYR A 57 6.97 -3.24 -9.74
CA TYR A 57 6.45 -1.88 -9.74
C TYR A 57 5.28 -1.74 -8.78
N ILE A 58 5.14 -0.57 -8.17
CA ILE A 58 3.97 -0.16 -7.41
C ILE A 58 3.50 1.18 -7.94
N VAL A 59 2.27 1.21 -8.46
CA VAL A 59 1.56 2.44 -8.78
C VAL A 59 0.72 2.81 -7.57
N ASP A 60 1.13 3.87 -6.90
CA ASP A 60 0.48 4.42 -5.73
C ASP A 60 -0.28 5.69 -6.13
N ASN A 61 -1.61 5.60 -6.19
CA ASN A 61 -2.45 6.80 -6.27
C ASN A 61 -3.00 7.14 -4.89
N SER A 62 -2.49 8.22 -4.30
CA SER A 62 -3.03 8.83 -3.07
C SER A 62 -3.01 7.90 -1.84
N ALA A 63 -2.05 6.98 -1.69
CA ALA A 63 -1.95 6.16 -0.47
C ALA A 63 -1.71 6.99 0.78
N TRP A 64 -2.32 6.54 1.88
CA TRP A 64 -2.05 7.00 3.23
C TRP A 64 -0.56 6.96 3.57
N VAL A 65 -0.09 7.96 4.31
CA VAL A 65 1.18 7.89 5.04
C VAL A 65 0.95 7.28 6.43
N ASN A 66 -0.09 7.76 7.09
CA ASN A 66 -0.60 7.27 8.36
C ASN A 66 -2.09 6.96 8.17
N PRO A 67 -2.57 5.74 8.47
CA PRO A 67 -3.97 5.41 8.24
C PRO A 67 -4.88 6.12 9.27
N VAL A 68 -5.71 7.04 8.79
CA VAL A 68 -6.56 7.90 9.64
C VAL A 68 -7.61 7.12 10.44
N TYR A 69 -8.02 5.94 9.98
CA TYR A 69 -8.94 5.06 10.71
C TYR A 69 -8.36 4.55 12.06
N LEU A 70 -7.07 4.75 12.33
CA LEU A 70 -6.43 4.41 13.60
C LEU A 70 -6.53 5.52 14.65
N SER A 71 -6.94 6.72 14.27
CA SER A 71 -7.00 7.90 15.14
C SER A 71 -8.36 8.58 15.15
N SER A 72 -9.20 8.40 14.13
CA SER A 72 -10.51 9.05 14.04
C SER A 72 -11.58 8.17 13.42
N ASN A 73 -12.83 8.45 13.76
CA ASN A 73 -14.00 7.85 13.14
C ASN A 73 -14.26 8.49 11.78
N ARG A 74 -14.85 7.70 10.88
CA ARG A 74 -15.29 8.22 9.58
C ARG A 74 -16.77 8.54 9.66
N TYR A 75 -17.16 9.69 9.15
CA TYR A 75 -18.56 10.09 9.04
C TYR A 75 -18.97 10.15 7.57
N LEU A 76 -20.09 9.54 7.24
CA LEU A 76 -20.74 9.69 5.93
C LEU A 76 -22.09 10.34 6.15
N SER A 77 -22.27 11.55 5.62
CA SER A 77 -23.53 12.27 5.70
C SER A 77 -24.29 12.14 4.38
N LYS A 78 -25.59 11.82 4.45
CA LYS A 78 -26.47 11.77 3.29
C LYS A 78 -27.80 12.47 3.60
N GLY A 79 -28.17 13.40 2.73
CA GLY A 79 -29.49 14.03 2.76
C GLY A 79 -30.56 13.11 2.14
N ILE A 80 -31.69 12.95 2.82
CA ILE A 80 -32.90 12.30 2.29
C ILE A 80 -34.08 13.22 2.59
N GLY A 81 -34.58 13.91 1.56
CA GLY A 81 -35.61 14.95 1.72
C GLY A 81 -35.09 16.12 2.57
N LYS A 82 -35.80 16.42 3.67
CA LYS A 82 -35.40 17.45 4.65
C LYS A 82 -34.52 16.91 5.80
N ALA A 83 -34.24 15.61 5.83
CA ALA A 83 -33.43 14.99 6.87
C ALA A 83 -31.98 14.80 6.42
N VAL A 84 -31.04 14.94 7.34
CA VAL A 84 -29.62 14.60 7.15
C VAL A 84 -29.28 13.43 8.04
N PHE A 85 -28.89 12.30 7.45
CA PHE A 85 -28.42 11.12 8.17
C PHE A 85 -26.89 11.14 8.19
N ALA A 86 -26.31 11.04 9.39
CA ALA A 86 -24.88 10.82 9.57
C ALA A 86 -24.65 9.38 10.00
N ILE A 87 -23.88 8.63 9.21
CA ILE A 87 -23.40 7.30 9.54
C ILE A 87 -21.98 7.43 10.09
N GLU A 88 -21.79 7.02 11.33
CA GLU A 88 -20.48 6.96 11.98
C GLU A 88 -19.90 5.54 11.86
N TYR A 89 -18.64 5.47 11.42
CA TYR A 89 -17.84 4.25 11.41
C TYR A 89 -16.79 4.36 12.53
N ASP A 90 -17.05 3.67 13.63
CA ASP A 90 -16.08 3.48 14.70
C ASP A 90 -15.24 2.21 14.46
N TYR A 91 -13.93 2.39 14.35
CA TYR A 91 -13.02 1.31 13.99
C TYR A 91 -12.44 0.66 15.25
N MET A 92 -12.75 -0.62 15.48
CA MET A 92 -12.16 -1.40 16.58
C MET A 92 -10.63 -1.33 16.61
N ALA A 93 -9.98 -1.29 15.43
CA ALA A 93 -8.52 -1.18 15.33
C ALA A 93 -7.95 0.05 16.07
N LYS A 94 -8.70 1.15 16.17
CA LYS A 94 -8.30 2.35 16.93
C LYS A 94 -8.10 2.04 18.42
N ALA A 95 -8.88 1.12 18.99
CA ALA A 95 -8.84 0.75 20.40
C ALA A 95 -7.87 -0.41 20.70
N TYR A 96 -7.81 -1.41 19.82
CA TYR A 96 -7.05 -2.64 20.09
C TYR A 96 -5.64 -2.67 19.51
N LEU A 97 -5.35 -1.89 18.46
CA LEU A 97 -4.01 -1.84 17.90
C LEU A 97 -3.13 -0.90 18.74
N LYS A 98 -2.28 -1.48 19.59
CA LYS A 98 -1.32 -0.74 20.43
C LYS A 98 -0.25 -0.05 19.58
N ASP A 99 0.44 -0.80 18.73
CA ASP A 99 1.54 -0.29 17.91
C ASP A 99 1.06 0.25 16.55
N LYS A 100 0.33 1.38 16.60
CA LYS A 100 -0.14 2.10 15.40
C LYS A 100 1.01 2.59 14.51
N ASN A 101 2.17 2.86 15.13
CA ASN A 101 3.36 3.31 14.42
C ASN A 101 3.90 2.27 13.44
N SER A 102 3.71 0.97 13.69
CA SER A 102 4.08 -0.08 12.73
C SER A 102 3.41 0.07 11.36
N LEU A 103 2.27 0.77 11.31
CA LEU A 103 1.49 1.01 10.11
C LEU A 103 1.81 2.35 9.42
N SER A 104 2.73 3.16 9.95
CA SER A 104 3.17 4.38 9.28
C SER A 104 4.15 4.08 8.16
N LEU A 105 3.99 4.67 6.97
CA LEU A 105 4.95 4.51 5.87
C LEU A 105 6.37 4.93 6.29
N HIS A 106 6.50 5.94 7.14
CA HIS A 106 7.80 6.35 7.70
C HIS A 106 8.50 5.24 8.48
N LYS A 107 7.74 4.41 9.19
CA LYS A 107 8.27 3.30 10.00
C LYS A 107 8.43 2.02 9.19
N ILE A 108 7.50 1.72 8.28
CA ILE A 108 7.53 0.57 7.38
C ILE A 108 8.81 0.58 6.54
N TYR A 109 9.15 1.75 6.00
CA TYR A 109 10.30 1.92 5.13
C TYR A 109 11.59 2.33 5.87
N LYS A 110 11.55 2.56 7.18
CA LYS A 110 12.76 2.89 7.96
C LYS A 110 13.77 1.75 7.82
N ALA A 111 14.97 2.07 7.32
CA ALA A 111 16.05 1.12 7.04
C ALA A 111 15.65 -0.07 6.15
N PHE A 112 14.58 0.06 5.35
CA PHE A 112 14.17 -0.97 4.40
C PHE A 112 14.88 -0.80 3.07
N LYS A 113 15.49 -1.88 2.57
CA LYS A 113 16.02 -1.93 1.21
C LYS A 113 14.89 -2.21 0.22
N ASN A 114 14.20 -1.15 -0.19
CA ASN A 114 13.11 -1.25 -1.16
C ASN A 114 13.59 -1.79 -2.51
N GLY A 115 12.97 -2.88 -2.97
CA GLY A 115 13.28 -3.55 -4.22
C GLY A 115 12.40 -3.10 -5.38
N ALA A 116 11.12 -2.80 -5.14
CA ALA A 116 10.16 -2.36 -6.14
C ALA A 116 10.42 -0.90 -6.58
N TYR A 117 10.10 -0.57 -7.83
CA TYR A 117 10.01 0.83 -8.25
C TYR A 117 8.63 1.40 -7.92
N ILE A 118 8.57 2.40 -7.05
CA ILE A 118 7.31 3.00 -6.57
C ILE A 118 7.05 4.31 -7.32
N TYR A 119 5.92 4.41 -8.00
CA TYR A 119 5.45 5.65 -8.61
C TYR A 119 4.24 6.15 -7.83
N SER A 120 4.44 7.17 -6.99
CA SER A 120 3.45 7.73 -6.10
C SER A 120 2.91 9.05 -6.67
N VAL A 121 1.58 9.13 -6.82
CA VAL A 121 0.87 10.28 -7.36
C VAL A 121 -0.10 10.80 -6.30
N LEU A 122 -0.13 12.12 -6.12
CA LEU A 122 -1.02 12.80 -5.17
C LEU A 122 -1.50 14.12 -5.76
N GLY A 123 -2.69 14.58 -5.36
CA GLY A 123 -3.22 15.87 -5.77
C GLY A 123 -2.86 17.01 -4.82
N THR A 124 -2.78 18.24 -5.32
CA THR A 124 -2.45 19.42 -4.49
C THR A 124 -3.52 19.78 -3.47
N THR A 125 -4.76 19.33 -3.67
CA THR A 125 -5.89 19.63 -2.77
C THR A 125 -6.39 18.38 -2.04
N ASP A 126 -5.59 17.31 -2.00
CA ASP A 126 -5.91 16.11 -1.23
C ASP A 126 -6.18 16.48 0.24
N ASN A 127 -7.43 16.26 0.66
CA ASN A 127 -7.90 16.63 1.98
C ASN A 127 -7.71 15.52 3.03
N LEU A 128 -7.18 14.37 2.62
CA LEU A 128 -6.98 13.20 3.48
C LEU A 128 -5.51 12.94 3.76
N VAL A 129 -4.63 13.17 2.78
CA VAL A 129 -3.19 12.91 2.88
C VAL A 129 -2.42 14.21 2.73
N ASP A 130 -1.66 14.58 3.76
CA ASP A 130 -0.81 15.76 3.71
C ASP A 130 0.30 15.60 2.66
N VAL A 131 0.35 16.57 1.73
CA VAL A 131 1.29 16.56 0.59
C VAL A 131 2.75 16.58 1.06
N LYS A 132 3.06 17.35 2.10
CA LYS A 132 4.43 17.51 2.60
C LYS A 132 4.88 16.22 3.30
N ASP A 133 4.02 15.61 4.09
CA ASP A 133 4.24 14.35 4.78
C ASP A 133 4.46 13.20 3.76
N LYS A 134 3.58 13.10 2.75
CA LYS A 134 3.70 12.11 1.68
C LYS A 134 4.99 12.27 0.89
N LYS A 135 5.31 13.49 0.47
CA LYS A 135 6.57 13.79 -0.23
C LYS A 135 7.78 13.36 0.60
N THR A 136 7.76 13.62 1.91
CA THR A 136 8.84 13.24 2.83
C THR A 136 8.95 11.73 2.97
N ALA A 137 7.83 11.02 3.11
CA ALA A 137 7.81 9.56 3.23
C ALA A 137 8.37 8.87 1.99
N ILE A 138 8.09 9.39 0.79
CA ILE A 138 8.53 8.81 -0.48
C ILE A 138 9.96 9.23 -0.86
N ALA A 139 10.38 10.47 -0.57
CA ALA A 139 11.68 11.01 -0.98
C ALA A 139 12.88 10.21 -0.44
N ASN A 140 12.73 9.56 0.71
CA ASN A 140 13.80 8.78 1.34
C ASN A 140 13.88 7.34 0.80
N LEU A 141 12.99 6.93 -0.11
CA LEU A 141 12.96 5.57 -0.65
C LEU A 141 13.85 5.44 -1.87
N LYS A 142 14.65 4.38 -1.90
CA LYS A 142 15.30 3.95 -3.14
C LYS A 142 14.24 3.47 -4.14
N HIS A 143 14.48 3.76 -5.41
CA HIS A 143 13.60 3.40 -6.52
C HIS A 143 12.18 3.94 -6.33
N ALA A 144 12.06 5.24 -6.05
CA ALA A 144 10.75 5.86 -5.91
C ALA A 144 10.69 7.21 -6.64
N LYS A 145 9.49 7.51 -7.16
CA LYS A 145 9.13 8.80 -7.73
C LYS A 145 7.87 9.29 -7.05
N PHE A 146 7.87 10.54 -6.62
CA PHE A 146 6.67 11.25 -6.18
C PHE A 146 6.30 12.30 -7.24
N GLU A 147 5.04 12.30 -7.64
CA GLU A 147 4.47 13.24 -8.60
C GLU A 147 3.24 13.92 -8.00
N LEU A 148 3.25 15.25 -8.04
CA LEU A 148 2.15 16.08 -7.55
C LEU A 148 1.32 16.58 -8.74
N ILE A 149 0.01 16.43 -8.67
CA ILE A 149 -0.95 16.83 -9.70
C ILE A 149 -1.66 18.10 -9.24
N ASP A 150 -1.39 19.20 -9.92
CA ASP A 150 -2.03 20.49 -9.71
C ASP A 150 -3.17 20.72 -10.72
N ALA A 151 -3.86 21.86 -10.58
CA ALA A 151 -5.02 22.18 -11.43
C ALA A 151 -4.67 22.29 -12.92
N LYS A 152 -3.41 22.58 -13.27
CA LYS A 152 -2.97 22.69 -14.68
C LYS A 152 -2.83 21.33 -15.35
N ARG A 153 -2.78 20.26 -14.54
CA ARG A 153 -2.61 18.87 -14.98
C ARG A 153 -3.90 18.07 -14.97
N VAL A 154 -5.01 18.70 -14.55
CA VAL A 154 -6.34 18.12 -14.68
C VAL A 154 -6.73 18.20 -16.15
N ASP A 155 -6.67 17.05 -16.83
CA ASP A 155 -6.94 16.92 -18.26
C ASP A 155 -8.37 16.42 -18.54
N GLY A 156 -9.12 16.04 -17.50
CA GLY A 156 -10.47 15.47 -17.63
C GLY A 156 -10.48 14.01 -18.11
N GLU A 157 -9.30 13.44 -18.40
CA GLU A 157 -9.13 12.10 -18.94
C GLU A 157 -8.41 11.19 -17.95
N ILE A 158 -7.11 11.44 -17.70
CA ILE A 158 -6.31 10.71 -16.71
C ILE A 158 -6.63 11.28 -15.33
N PHE A 159 -6.56 12.60 -15.18
CA PHE A 159 -6.75 13.31 -13.92
C PHE A 159 -7.97 14.22 -14.04
N LYS A 160 -8.98 14.00 -13.20
CA LYS A 160 -10.26 14.75 -13.24
C LYS A 160 -10.41 15.69 -12.03
N SER A 161 -9.51 15.57 -11.06
CA SER A 161 -9.51 16.34 -9.83
C SER A 161 -8.08 16.46 -9.28
N THR A 162 -7.87 17.42 -8.38
CA THR A 162 -6.65 17.51 -7.55
C THR A 162 -6.90 17.08 -6.10
N ASN A 163 -8.11 16.59 -5.79
CA ASN A 163 -8.46 16.06 -4.48
C ASN A 163 -8.02 14.59 -4.34
N HIS A 164 -8.31 13.97 -3.21
CA HIS A 164 -7.94 12.59 -2.90
C HIS A 164 -8.37 11.60 -3.98
N GLY A 165 -7.40 10.84 -4.50
CA GLY A 165 -7.63 9.87 -5.58
C GLY A 165 -7.69 10.47 -6.99
N LEU A 166 -7.66 11.81 -7.12
CA LEU A 166 -7.60 12.56 -8.39
C LEU A 166 -8.79 12.35 -9.33
N ASP A 167 -9.83 11.64 -8.87
CA ASP A 167 -10.88 11.06 -9.71
C ASP A 167 -10.28 10.39 -10.97
N ALA A 168 -9.12 9.77 -10.80
CA ALA A 168 -8.31 9.34 -11.93
C ALA A 168 -8.95 8.17 -12.68
N ASP A 169 -8.82 8.17 -14.00
CA ASP A 169 -9.12 6.98 -14.79
C ASP A 169 -8.08 5.90 -14.50
N PHE A 170 -8.55 4.73 -14.07
CA PHE A 170 -7.67 3.67 -13.59
C PHE A 170 -6.71 3.20 -14.70
N LEU A 171 -7.23 2.90 -15.90
CA LEU A 171 -6.44 2.35 -17.00
C LEU A 171 -5.50 3.41 -17.58
N LYS A 172 -6.01 4.63 -17.82
CA LYS A 172 -5.17 5.69 -18.39
C LYS A 172 -4.04 6.11 -17.44
N LEU A 173 -4.29 6.13 -16.13
CA LEU A 173 -3.24 6.39 -15.15
C LEU A 173 -2.19 5.26 -15.12
N PHE A 174 -2.62 4.01 -15.24
CA PHE A 174 -1.69 2.88 -15.35
C PHE A 174 -0.77 3.05 -16.56
N ASP A 175 -1.33 3.28 -17.75
CA ASP A 175 -0.57 3.47 -18.98
C ASP A 175 0.39 4.66 -18.89
N TYR A 176 -0.11 5.78 -18.36
CA TYR A 176 0.68 6.99 -18.11
C TYR A 176 1.90 6.70 -17.21
N VAL A 177 1.72 5.93 -16.13
CA VAL A 177 2.82 5.56 -15.23
C VAL A 177 3.77 4.57 -15.90
N MET A 178 3.26 3.57 -16.62
CA MET A 178 4.09 2.56 -17.29
C MET A 178 5.00 3.15 -18.37
N GLN A 179 4.62 4.26 -18.99
CA GLN A 179 5.46 5.00 -19.93
C GLN A 179 6.59 5.80 -19.24
N LYS A 180 6.47 6.05 -17.93
CA LYS A 180 7.38 6.93 -17.16
C LYS A 180 8.33 6.19 -16.25
N VAL A 181 7.96 4.99 -15.81
CA VAL A 181 8.84 4.15 -14.99
C VAL A 181 10.00 3.64 -15.84
N PRO A 182 11.23 3.61 -15.30
CA PRO A 182 12.37 3.04 -16.02
C PRO A 182 12.22 1.51 -16.14
N ALA A 183 12.98 0.93 -17.07
CA ALA A 183 13.23 -0.50 -17.05
C ALA A 183 13.85 -0.88 -15.69
N HIS A 184 13.11 -1.69 -14.92
CA HIS A 184 13.46 -2.00 -13.54
C HIS A 184 13.23 -3.48 -13.27
N GLN A 185 14.04 -4.03 -12.38
CA GLN A 185 13.87 -5.38 -11.86
C GLN A 185 14.06 -5.33 -10.34
N ASN A 186 13.19 -6.04 -9.63
CA ASN A 186 13.38 -6.21 -8.21
C ASN A 186 14.57 -7.15 -7.96
N LYS A 187 15.60 -6.64 -7.29
CA LYS A 187 16.84 -7.39 -6.97
C LYS A 187 16.83 -8.03 -5.58
N ASN A 188 15.74 -7.88 -4.82
CA ASN A 188 15.61 -8.54 -3.54
C ASN A 188 15.48 -10.04 -3.78
N LYS A 189 16.37 -10.81 -3.17
CA LYS A 189 16.35 -12.27 -3.28
C LYS A 189 15.13 -12.80 -2.54
N PHE A 190 14.53 -13.85 -3.08
CA PHE A 190 13.61 -14.69 -2.33
C PHE A 190 14.35 -15.29 -1.13
N VAL A 191 13.73 -15.19 0.05
CA VAL A 191 14.23 -15.77 1.29
C VAL A 191 13.08 -16.57 1.87
N GLN A 192 13.31 -17.86 2.12
CA GLN A 192 12.27 -18.77 2.57
C GLN A 192 11.73 -18.39 3.95
N ASN A 193 12.60 -17.99 4.88
CA ASN A 193 12.24 -17.64 6.26
C ASN A 193 12.90 -16.34 6.70
N TYR A 194 12.14 -15.41 7.25
CA TYR A 194 12.66 -14.14 7.78
C TYR A 194 11.70 -13.49 8.77
N ILE A 195 12.22 -12.53 9.54
CA ILE A 195 11.42 -11.69 10.43
C ILE A 195 11.20 -10.32 9.77
N TYR A 196 9.93 -9.98 9.54
CA TYR A 196 9.52 -8.61 9.32
C TYR A 196 9.49 -7.87 10.66
N ALA A 197 10.01 -6.64 10.67
CA ALA A 197 9.91 -5.75 11.82
C ALA A 197 9.55 -4.32 11.37
N SER A 198 8.62 -3.70 12.10
CA SER A 198 8.36 -2.27 12.04
C SER A 198 7.85 -1.77 13.37
N SER A 199 8.49 -0.71 13.90
CA SER A 199 8.21 -0.24 15.26
C SER A 199 8.41 -1.38 16.28
N GLN A 200 7.40 -1.74 17.07
CA GLN A 200 7.42 -2.83 18.05
C GLN A 200 6.81 -4.12 17.49
N THR A 201 6.19 -4.05 16.31
CA THR A 201 5.54 -5.18 15.65
C THR A 201 6.55 -6.02 14.90
N GLN A 202 6.53 -7.33 15.18
CA GLN A 202 7.32 -8.34 14.48
C GLN A 202 6.41 -9.43 13.92
N ILE A 203 6.70 -9.87 12.70
CA ILE A 203 5.96 -10.93 12.01
C ILE A 203 6.98 -11.90 11.44
N ALA A 204 6.91 -13.16 11.86
CA ALA A 204 7.66 -14.24 11.25
C ALA A 204 6.98 -14.62 9.93
N VAL A 205 7.76 -14.64 8.85
CA VAL A 205 7.30 -14.98 7.51
C VAL A 205 8.00 -16.27 7.07
N ASN A 206 7.21 -17.24 6.63
CA ASN A 206 7.67 -18.58 6.28
C ASN A 206 7.03 -19.05 4.96
N TYR A 207 7.87 -19.30 3.95
CA TYR A 207 7.49 -19.84 2.63
C TYR A 207 7.93 -21.31 2.46
N SER A 208 8.04 -22.08 3.55
CA SER A 208 8.38 -23.52 3.49
C SER A 208 7.22 -24.40 3.08
N THR A 209 6.00 -23.90 3.18
CA THR A 209 4.78 -24.52 2.65
C THR A 209 4.43 -23.94 1.29
N ALA A 210 3.47 -24.54 0.59
CA ALA A 210 3.04 -24.06 -0.74
C ALA A 210 2.62 -22.58 -0.73
N LEU A 211 1.84 -22.18 0.29
CA LEU A 211 1.48 -20.78 0.53
C LEU A 211 2.25 -20.21 1.73
N PRO A 212 2.54 -18.90 1.74
CA PRO A 212 3.26 -18.27 2.84
C PRO A 212 2.44 -18.23 4.13
N LEU A 213 3.13 -18.48 5.25
CA LEU A 213 2.59 -18.36 6.60
C LEU A 213 3.16 -17.10 7.26
N PHE A 214 2.27 -16.37 7.95
CA PHE A 214 2.59 -15.15 8.67
C PHE A 214 2.16 -15.30 10.13
N GLN A 215 3.10 -15.17 11.06
CA GLN A 215 2.84 -15.27 12.48
C GLN A 215 3.31 -14.02 13.19
N PHE A 216 2.41 -13.33 13.87
CA PHE A 216 2.79 -12.23 14.77
C PHE A 216 3.61 -12.81 15.93
N VAL A 217 4.79 -12.26 16.14
CA VAL A 217 5.65 -12.65 17.25
C VAL A 217 5.17 -11.85 18.47
N ASN A 218 4.50 -12.52 19.40
CA ASN A 218 4.10 -11.90 20.65
C ASN A 218 5.36 -11.66 21.49
N ASN A 219 5.81 -10.41 21.58
CA ASN A 219 6.70 -10.02 22.66
C ASN A 219 5.87 -10.01 23.95
N GLU A 220 5.97 -11.08 24.75
CA GLU A 220 5.36 -11.15 26.09
C GLU A 220 5.84 -10.03 27.03
N ALA A 221 6.87 -9.27 26.63
CA ALA A 221 7.48 -8.17 27.38
C ALA A 221 6.66 -6.86 27.48
N TYR A 222 5.39 -6.82 27.04
CA TYR A 222 4.55 -5.60 27.12
C TYR A 222 3.12 -5.88 27.63
N ARG A 223 2.97 -6.91 28.46
CA ARG A 223 1.78 -7.10 29.31
C ARG A 223 2.05 -6.50 30.69
N ASP A 224 2.10 -5.17 30.75
CA ASP A 224 1.87 -4.40 31.97
C ASP A 224 1.01 -3.18 31.60
#